data_AF-A0A164HG79-F1
#
_entry.id   AF-A0A164HG79-F1
#
_cell.length_a   1.000
_cell.length_b   1.000
_cell.length_c   1.000
_cell.angle_alpha   90.00
_cell.angle_beta   90.00
_cell.angle_gamma   90.00
#
_symmetry.space_group_name_H-M   'P 1'
#
loop_
_entity.id
_entity.type
_entity.pdbx_description
1 polymer ?
#
loop_
_entity_poly.entity_id
_entity_poly.type
_entity_poly.pdbx_seq_one_letter_code
_entity_poly.pdbx_strand_id
1 'polypeptide(L)'
;MAKVATVHIEHMNLIGHAKVFKLAEPFDVDGQPCSYVIVWITPADHFQNAQAGVIPATEWGTVLGGHLRRRAGMTLLDCYDPDNTDYVNGCYMTALKMLGYTYVPPDQFPANKETTVG
;
A
#
# COMPACT_ATOMS: atom_id res chain seq x y z
N MET A 1 11.03 -17.68 -1.44
CA MET A 1 11.26 -16.33 -2.00
C MET A 1 10.38 -15.35 -1.23
N ALA A 2 10.87 -14.17 -0.87
CA ALA A 2 10.01 -13.14 -0.27
C ALA A 2 9.05 -12.61 -1.36
N LYS A 3 7.75 -12.53 -1.06
CA LYS A 3 6.78 -11.95 -2.00
C LYS A 3 7.03 -10.44 -2.07
N VAL A 4 7.01 -9.85 -3.25
CA VAL A 4 7.33 -8.43 -3.46
C VAL A 4 6.07 -7.65 -3.79
N ALA A 5 5.95 -6.44 -3.27
CA ALA A 5 4.94 -5.47 -3.66
C ALA A 5 5.64 -4.21 -4.19
N THR A 6 5.18 -3.70 -5.34
CA THR A 6 5.74 -2.51 -6.00
C THR A 6 4.69 -1.43 -6.11
N VAL A 7 5.07 -0.16 -5.95
CA VAL A 7 4.13 0.94 -6.19
C VAL A 7 3.68 0.91 -7.65
N HIS A 8 2.36 0.98 -7.84
CA HIS A 8 1.71 1.02 -9.14
C HIS A 8 1.11 2.41 -9.41
N ILE A 9 0.49 3.02 -8.39
CA ILE A 9 -0.04 4.39 -8.43
C ILE A 9 0.44 5.11 -7.17
N GLU A 10 1.25 6.15 -7.35
CA GLU A 10 1.88 6.93 -6.28
C GLU A 10 0.90 7.84 -5.52
N HIS A 11 -0.14 8.33 -6.20
CA HIS A 11 -1.09 9.27 -5.61
C HIS A 11 -2.51 8.88 -5.97
N MET A 12 -3.32 8.71 -4.94
CA MET A 12 -4.76 8.49 -5.06
C MET A 12 -5.54 9.62 -4.43
N ASN A 13 -6.70 9.94 -5.01
CA ASN A 13 -7.64 10.90 -4.45
C ASN A 13 -8.49 10.24 -3.34
N LEU A 14 -7.84 9.83 -2.26
CA LEU A 14 -8.46 9.31 -1.04
C LEU A 14 -8.02 10.19 0.14
N ILE A 15 -8.80 10.20 1.22
CA ILE A 15 -8.44 10.95 2.44
C ILE A 15 -7.16 10.35 3.05
N GLY A 16 -6.16 11.19 3.28
CA GLY A 16 -4.85 10.80 3.81
C GLY A 16 -3.88 10.35 2.72
N HIS A 17 -2.82 9.64 3.10
CA HIS A 17 -1.85 9.10 2.14
C HIS A 17 -2.32 7.73 1.65
N ALA A 18 -2.54 7.60 0.34
CA ALA A 18 -2.93 6.35 -0.27
C ALA A 18 -2.14 6.05 -1.54
N LYS A 19 -1.68 4.81 -1.66
CA LYS A 19 -0.95 4.28 -2.80
C LYS A 19 -1.55 2.96 -3.24
N VAL A 20 -1.51 2.69 -4.55
CA VAL A 20 -1.80 1.36 -5.07
C VAL A 20 -0.49 0.61 -5.23
N PHE A 21 -0.46 -0.61 -4.72
CA PHE A 21 0.65 -1.53 -4.90
C PHE A 21 0.21 -2.70 -5.78
N LYS A 22 1.06 -3.08 -6.72
CA LYS A 22 0.96 -4.35 -7.43
C LYS A 22 1.70 -5.41 -6.64
N LEU A 23 1.07 -6.56 -6.45
CA LEU A 23 1.65 -7.71 -5.78
C LEU A 23 2.26 -8.66 -6.82
N ALA A 24 3.47 -9.14 -6.57
CA ALA A 24 4.15 -10.09 -7.46
C ALA A 24 3.43 -11.43 -7.54
N GLU A 25 2.82 -11.85 -6.43
CA GLU A 25 1.89 -12.96 -6.35
C GLU A 25 0.54 -12.42 -5.90
N PRO A 26 -0.59 -12.84 -6.49
CA PRO A 26 -1.89 -12.41 -6.00
C PRO A 26 -2.13 -12.89 -4.56
N PHE A 27 -2.74 -12.06 -3.73
CA PHE A 27 -3.27 -12.50 -2.43
C PHE A 27 -4.72 -12.93 -2.60
N ASP A 28 -5.12 -13.97 -1.87
CA ASP A 28 -6.52 -14.43 -1.89
C ASP A 28 -7.40 -13.51 -1.05
N VAL A 29 -8.50 -13.08 -1.64
CA VAL A 29 -9.56 -12.30 -1.00
C VAL A 29 -10.86 -13.07 -1.17
N ASP A 30 -11.30 -13.74 -0.12
CA ASP A 30 -12.56 -14.49 -0.14
C ASP A 30 -12.67 -15.47 -1.34
N GLY A 31 -11.56 -16.13 -1.72
CA GLY A 31 -11.48 -17.04 -2.85
C GLY A 31 -11.23 -16.39 -4.21
N GLN A 32 -10.94 -15.08 -4.25
CA GLN A 32 -10.57 -14.36 -5.47
C GLN A 32 -9.11 -13.89 -5.44
N PRO A 33 -8.31 -14.19 -6.47
CA PRO A 33 -6.93 -13.70 -6.54
C PRO A 33 -6.93 -12.19 -6.81
N CYS A 34 -6.29 -11.44 -5.94
CA CYS A 34 -6.17 -10.00 -6.03
C CYS A 34 -4.70 -9.60 -6.24
N SER A 35 -4.41 -8.96 -7.38
CA SER A 35 -3.04 -8.57 -7.76
C SER A 35 -2.68 -7.13 -7.36
N TYR A 36 -3.67 -6.35 -6.89
CA TYR A 36 -3.47 -4.96 -6.54
C TYR A 36 -4.11 -4.65 -5.20
N VAL A 37 -3.44 -3.84 -4.38
CA VAL A 37 -3.97 -3.38 -3.11
C VAL A 37 -3.80 -1.88 -2.99
N ILE A 38 -4.78 -1.23 -2.38
CA ILE A 38 -4.61 0.12 -1.87
C ILE A 38 -4.11 -0.02 -0.43
N VAL A 39 -2.97 0.59 -0.13
CA VAL A 39 -2.61 0.87 1.26
C VAL A 39 -2.92 2.34 1.52
N TRP A 40 -3.78 2.59 2.49
CA TRP A 40 -4.18 3.93 2.88
C TRP A 40 -3.81 4.19 4.34
N ILE A 41 -3.50 5.44 4.64
CA ILE A 41 -3.21 5.90 6.00
C ILE A 41 -4.29 6.90 6.38
N THR A 42 -5.12 6.54 7.35
CA THR A 42 -6.12 7.44 7.94
C THR A 42 -5.47 8.19 9.11
N PRO A 43 -5.51 9.53 9.11
CA PRO A 43 -5.07 10.35 10.24
C PRO A 43 -5.81 10.00 11.54
N ALA A 44 -5.21 10.32 12.67
CA ALA A 44 -5.93 10.28 13.94
C ALA A 44 -7.04 11.35 13.94
N ASP A 45 -8.18 11.03 14.55
CA ASP A 45 -9.26 11.96 14.84
C ASP A 45 -9.62 11.92 16.34
N HIS A 46 -10.67 12.64 16.75
CA HIS A 46 -11.06 12.74 18.16
C HIS A 46 -11.46 11.40 18.79
N PHE A 47 -11.82 10.39 17.98
CA PHE A 47 -12.34 9.10 18.44
C PHE A 47 -11.54 7.91 17.93
N GLN A 48 -10.54 8.13 17.07
CA GLN A 48 -9.79 7.09 16.39
C GLN A 48 -8.30 7.44 16.35
N ASN A 49 -7.48 6.47 16.76
CA ASN A 49 -6.04 6.54 16.48
C ASN A 49 -5.79 6.46 14.97
N ALA A 50 -4.68 7.05 14.54
CA ALA A 50 -4.20 6.92 13.18
C ALA A 50 -4.01 5.45 12.81
N GLN A 51 -4.23 5.13 11.55
CA GLN A 51 -4.34 3.74 11.09
C GLN A 51 -3.80 3.58 9.68
N ALA A 52 -3.02 2.52 9.44
CA ALA A 52 -2.74 2.03 8.10
C ALA A 52 -3.67 0.85 7.78
N GLY A 53 -4.35 0.90 6.62
CA GLY A 53 -5.28 -0.12 6.17
C GLY A 53 -4.96 -0.62 4.77
N VAL A 54 -5.35 -1.86 4.48
CA VAL A 54 -5.21 -2.45 3.13
C VAL A 54 -6.58 -2.86 2.55
N ILE A 55 -6.88 -2.44 1.32
CA ILE A 55 -8.07 -2.88 0.54
C ILE A 55 -7.62 -3.58 -0.73
N PRO A 56 -8.29 -4.69 -1.10
CA PRO A 56 -8.28 -5.20 -2.46
C PRO A 56 -8.64 -4.12 -3.50
N ALA A 57 -7.86 -4.03 -4.57
CA ALA A 57 -8.06 -3.03 -5.61
C ALA A 57 -7.92 -3.61 -7.01
N THR A 58 -8.43 -2.87 -7.99
CA THR A 58 -8.11 -3.07 -9.40
C THR A 58 -6.79 -2.38 -9.74
N GLU A 59 -6.25 -2.65 -10.93
CA GLU A 59 -5.09 -1.94 -11.47
C GLU A 59 -5.30 -0.42 -11.53
N TRP A 60 -6.54 0.04 -11.71
CA TRP A 60 -6.90 1.45 -11.79
C TRP A 60 -7.01 2.14 -10.43
N GLY A 61 -6.76 1.42 -9.33
CA GLY A 61 -6.96 1.94 -7.97
C GLY A 61 -8.43 2.02 -7.55
N THR A 62 -9.33 1.32 -8.25
CA THR A 62 -10.72 1.19 -7.81
C THR A 62 -10.80 0.09 -6.75
N VAL A 63 -11.48 0.36 -5.63
CA VAL A 63 -11.77 -0.68 -4.64
C VAL A 63 -12.57 -1.81 -5.30
N LEU A 64 -12.09 -3.04 -5.19
CA LEU A 64 -12.85 -4.20 -5.64
C LEU A 64 -14.16 -4.29 -4.83
N GLY A 65 -15.26 -4.65 -5.50
CA GLY A 65 -16.65 -4.38 -5.06
C GLY A 65 -16.96 -4.56 -3.56
N GLY A 66 -17.60 -3.56 -2.94
CA GLY A 66 -18.11 -3.64 -1.55
C GLY A 66 -17.05 -3.78 -0.44
N HIS A 67 -15.77 -4.00 -0.77
CA HIS A 67 -14.70 -4.30 0.18
C HIS A 67 -14.25 -3.10 1.04
N LEU A 68 -14.84 -1.91 0.88
CA LEU A 68 -14.75 -0.85 1.89
C LEU A 68 -15.20 -1.33 3.29
N ARG A 69 -16.04 -2.38 3.35
CA ARG A 69 -16.52 -3.00 4.60
C ARG A 69 -15.58 -4.07 5.18
N ARG A 70 -14.70 -4.68 4.37
CA ARG A 70 -13.77 -5.74 4.78
C ARG A 70 -12.34 -5.26 4.57
N ARG A 71 -11.72 -4.79 5.66
CA ARG A 71 -10.33 -4.32 5.66
C ARG A 71 -9.42 -5.55 5.77
N ALA A 72 -8.53 -5.76 4.82
CA ALA A 72 -7.66 -6.95 4.77
C ALA A 72 -6.60 -6.97 5.89
N GLY A 73 -6.44 -5.83 6.57
CA GLY A 73 -5.61 -5.67 7.75
C GLY A 73 -5.66 -4.21 8.17
N MET A 74 -5.54 -3.96 9.46
CA MET A 74 -5.36 -2.62 10.01
C MET A 74 -4.28 -2.64 11.07
N THR A 75 -3.45 -1.62 11.08
CA THR A 75 -2.45 -1.40 12.12
C THR A 75 -2.68 -0.03 12.71
N LEU A 76 -2.84 0.03 14.04
CA LEU A 76 -2.84 1.28 14.77
C LEU A 76 -1.45 1.90 14.71
N LEU A 77 -1.42 3.22 14.59
CA LEU A 77 -0.21 4.02 14.52
C LEU A 77 -0.13 4.86 15.80
N ASP A 78 1.01 4.79 16.50
CA ASP A 78 1.23 5.50 17.77
C ASP A 78 1.36 7.03 17.59
N CYS A 79 1.73 7.47 16.38
CA CYS A 79 1.75 8.87 15.98
C CYS A 79 1.28 9.02 14.53
N TYR A 80 0.92 10.22 14.07
CA TYR A 80 0.69 10.50 12.66
C TYR A 80 1.30 11.85 12.31
N ASP A 81 2.37 11.80 11.54
CA ASP A 81 2.98 12.96 10.91
C ASP A 81 2.85 12.77 9.38
N PRO A 82 1.89 13.45 8.73
CA PRO A 82 1.66 13.32 7.29
C PRO A 82 2.80 13.92 6.45
N ASP A 83 3.54 14.87 7.02
CA ASP A 83 4.61 15.57 6.30
C ASP A 83 5.94 14.80 6.37
N ASN A 84 6.03 13.83 7.29
CA ASN A 84 7.18 12.93 7.41
C ASN A 84 7.10 11.77 6.41
N THR A 85 7.84 11.91 5.32
CA THR A 85 7.87 10.92 4.23
C THR A 85 8.39 9.55 4.69
N ASP A 86 9.38 9.50 5.58
CA ASP A 86 9.93 8.24 6.10
C ASP A 86 8.92 7.50 6.96
N TYR A 87 8.15 8.25 7.76
CA TYR A 87 7.07 7.71 8.56
C TYR A 87 5.97 7.09 7.68
N VAL A 88 5.51 7.84 6.67
CA VAL A 88 4.51 7.38 5.69
C VAL A 88 5.00 6.13 4.96
N ASN A 89 6.26 6.09 4.51
CA ASN A 89 6.85 4.91 3.88
C ASN A 89 6.94 3.71 4.83
N GLY A 90 7.30 3.93 6.09
CA GLY A 90 7.31 2.88 7.13
C GLY A 90 5.94 2.27 7.38
N CYS A 91 4.87 3.07 7.30
CA CYS A 91 3.49 2.59 7.38
C CYS A 91 3.14 1.66 6.20
N TYR A 92 3.51 2.04 4.97
CA TYR A 92 3.32 1.19 3.80
C TYR A 92 4.08 -0.13 3.90
N MET A 93 5.35 -0.08 4.32
CA MET A 93 6.17 -1.27 4.53
C MET A 93 5.53 -2.21 5.54
N THR A 94 5.06 -1.68 6.67
CA THR A 94 4.47 -2.47 7.75
C THR A 94 3.17 -3.14 7.31
N ALA A 95 2.28 -2.40 6.65
CA ALA A 95 1.01 -2.93 6.17
C ALA A 95 1.21 -4.06 5.14
N LEU A 96 2.16 -3.89 4.20
CA LEU A 96 2.48 -4.92 3.20
C LEU A 96 3.18 -6.13 3.84
N LYS A 97 4.03 -5.91 4.85
CA LYS A 97 4.67 -6.99 5.61
C LYS A 97 3.67 -7.85 6.36
N MET A 98 2.60 -7.28 6.89
CA MET A 98 1.51 -8.05 7.52
C MET A 98 0.78 -8.96 6.53
N LEU A 99 0.76 -8.61 5.24
CA LEU A 99 0.26 -9.46 4.16
C LEU A 99 1.30 -10.46 3.63
N GLY A 100 2.51 -10.48 4.20
CA GLY A 100 3.61 -11.34 3.75
C GLY A 100 4.42 -10.78 2.57
N TYR A 101 4.24 -9.50 2.22
CA TYR A 101 4.97 -8.84 1.13
C TYR A 101 6.08 -7.93 1.66
N THR A 102 7.16 -7.85 0.89
CA THR A 102 8.20 -6.85 1.10
C THR A 102 7.97 -5.71 0.12
N TYR A 103 7.84 -4.50 0.66
CA TYR A 103 7.88 -3.26 -0.11
C TYR A 103 9.32 -2.81 -0.22
N VAL A 104 9.78 -2.58 -1.45
CA VAL A 104 11.04 -1.91 -1.71
C VAL A 104 10.70 -0.50 -2.16
N PRO A 105 11.05 0.54 -1.38
CA PRO A 105 10.78 1.90 -1.79
C PRO A 105 11.60 2.26 -3.05
N PRO A 106 11.08 3.18 -3.89
CA PRO A 106 11.65 3.43 -5.23
C PRO A 106 13.12 3.90 -5.22
N ASP A 107 13.58 4.49 -4.12
CA ASP A 107 14.96 4.93 -3.88
C ASP A 107 15.96 3.78 -3.67
N GLN A 108 15.47 2.56 -3.43
CA GLN A 108 16.30 1.37 -3.21
C GLN A 108 16.40 0.44 -4.43
N PHE A 109 15.73 0.78 -5.54
CA PHE A 109 16.04 0.18 -6.84
C PHE A 109 17.06 1.07 -7.57
N PRO A 110 18.21 0.56 -8.03
CA PRO A 110 18.99 1.29 -9.02
C PRO A 110 18.05 1.52 -10.21
N ALA A 111 17.72 2.78 -10.49
CA ALA A 111 17.06 3.15 -11.73
C ALA A 111 17.85 2.48 -12.84
N ASN A 112 17.23 1.54 -13.57
CA ASN A 112 17.82 0.98 -14.77
C ASN A 112 18.16 2.19 -15.63
N LYS A 113 19.45 2.53 -15.70
CA LYS A 113 19.95 3.45 -16.71
C LYS A 113 19.59 2.79 -18.02
N GLU A 114 18.54 3.30 -18.67
CA GLU A 114 18.29 3.03 -20.07
C GLU A 114 19.61 3.30 -20.78
N THR A 115 20.25 2.22 -21.20
CA THR A 115 21.44 2.31 -22.05
C THR A 115 20.87 2.68 -23.41
N THR A 116 20.73 3.97 -23.66
CA THR A 116 20.54 4.49 -25.01
C THR A 116 21.83 4.15 -25.76
N VAL A 117 21.80 3.05 -26.50
CA VAL A 117 22.81 2.74 -27.51
C VAL A 117 22.55 3.74 -28.64
N GLY A 118 23.45 4.72 -28.75
CA GLY A 118 23.60 5.61 -29.90
C GLY A 118 24.99 5.44 -30.48
#